data_AF-A0A6L8GEF2-F1
#
_entry.id   AF-A0A6L8GEF2-F1
#
_cell.length_a   1.000
_cell.length_b   1.000
_cell.length_c   1.000
_cell.angle_alpha   90.00
_cell.angle_beta   90.00
_cell.angle_gamma   90.00
#
_symmetry.space_group_name_H-M   'P 1'
#
loop_
_entity.id
_entity.type
_entity.pdbx_description
1 polymer ?
#
loop_
_entity_poly.entity_id
_entity_poly.type
_entity_poly.pdbx_seq_one_letter_code
_entity_poly.pdbx_strand_id
1 'polypeptide(L)'
;LSVTAKAGSAGHPDYFEVTRKDGSTATYGAKGASGAEDRVYVDPADETETGQVLTWAVREVKDSAGNKIVYTYTDAEDAHRVTAISYAYGDGTARAEARFTYGDRKDPSAGYLAGRTVQSTQRLLRVTMYSSPGTRPLKALYNYRLSYRAVADTAPDKVSRLDAVQGCVGSGATLCQPKTEFTWSEPDTLFKATGTTLTLNTEGKWTPVDFNPADFNGDGLTDLAWTETKGNKHRLRYALANKTTGQLSAARFVGGGTALEYDDDYGTSDYGNNLRVHTEVVDYNGDGRHDLLVYRAETDETRLHLSVPQAAGGWLLSAGAATNDRVLRGRYRYADLNADGLLDAYKLVVTGYSPHDSRVPVSYGLEVRLLKPAPGQPPSSSRYYAFAPAHTLAVPFTQLAPIAPPDGSPPDTPPSYYQWRTLEQADVPLADRDGDGRADLITWGDTWLRSFGVAVTARRLEVFRQADAGFARYGAADGIPVSAAYTPKGLRAQDLNGDGLSDLMYFTGLWYTKAKDNVQWTGNWH
;
A
#
# COMPACT_ATOMS: atom_id res chain seq x y z
N LEU A 1 7.34 -34.32 -14.68
CA LEU A 1 6.78 -32.96 -14.81
C LEU A 1 7.86 -32.12 -15.44
N SER A 2 7.61 -31.58 -16.63
CA SER A 2 8.50 -30.64 -17.31
C SER A 2 7.71 -29.40 -17.68
N VAL A 3 8.34 -28.24 -17.52
CA VAL A 3 7.81 -26.94 -17.94
C VAL A 3 8.84 -26.34 -18.89
N THR A 4 8.41 -25.94 -20.08
CA THR A 4 9.29 -25.37 -21.10
C THR A 4 8.72 -24.03 -21.55
N ALA A 5 9.49 -22.97 -21.38
CA ALA A 5 9.21 -21.67 -21.99
C ALA A 5 9.49 -21.76 -23.51
N LYS A 6 8.59 -21.22 -24.34
CA LYS A 6 8.65 -21.33 -25.80
C LYS A 6 8.44 -19.97 -26.46
N ALA A 7 9.20 -19.73 -27.53
CA ALA A 7 9.22 -18.48 -28.29
C ALA A 7 9.46 -17.24 -27.39
N GLY A 8 9.27 -16.03 -27.91
CA GLY A 8 9.60 -14.79 -27.21
C GLY A 8 11.11 -14.55 -27.02
N SER A 9 11.44 -13.65 -26.08
CA SER A 9 12.81 -13.33 -25.67
C SER A 9 13.13 -13.85 -24.27
N ALA A 10 14.42 -13.88 -23.90
CA ALA A 10 14.81 -14.26 -22.55
C ALA A 10 14.12 -13.36 -21.51
N GLY A 11 13.46 -13.97 -20.51
CA GLY A 11 12.66 -13.27 -19.52
C GLY A 11 11.22 -12.93 -19.96
N HIS A 12 10.90 -13.07 -21.26
CA HIS A 12 9.59 -12.73 -21.83
C HIS A 12 9.15 -13.79 -22.86
N PRO A 13 8.83 -15.02 -22.42
CA PRO A 13 8.39 -16.06 -23.32
C PRO A 13 6.99 -15.77 -23.87
N ASP A 14 6.72 -16.19 -25.10
CA ASP A 14 5.37 -16.05 -25.66
C ASP A 14 4.40 -17.01 -24.95
N TYR A 15 4.82 -18.24 -24.66
CA TYR A 15 3.97 -19.25 -24.03
C TYR A 15 4.76 -20.34 -23.29
N PHE A 16 4.04 -21.17 -22.53
CA PHE A 16 4.61 -22.31 -21.81
C PHE A 16 3.97 -23.63 -22.25
N GLU A 17 4.79 -24.67 -22.38
CA GLU A 17 4.36 -26.06 -22.52
C GLU A 17 4.67 -26.84 -21.25
N VAL A 18 3.67 -27.55 -20.73
CA VAL A 18 3.78 -28.36 -19.51
C VAL A 18 3.45 -29.81 -19.82
N THR A 19 4.36 -30.73 -19.52
CA THR A 19 4.09 -32.18 -19.54
C THR A 19 3.97 -32.70 -18.13
N ARG A 20 2.79 -33.20 -17.78
CA ARG A 20 2.48 -33.71 -16.43
C ARG A 20 2.97 -35.14 -16.26
N LYS A 21 2.97 -35.63 -15.01
CA LYS A 21 3.45 -36.98 -14.67
C LYS A 21 2.58 -38.10 -15.26
N ASP A 22 1.32 -37.81 -15.55
CA ASP A 22 0.36 -38.73 -16.17
C ASP A 22 0.47 -38.80 -17.71
N GLY A 23 1.43 -38.08 -18.30
CA GLY A 23 1.61 -37.99 -19.74
C GLY A 23 0.70 -36.97 -20.44
N SER A 24 -0.21 -36.30 -19.72
CA SER A 24 -0.98 -35.19 -20.28
C SER A 24 -0.10 -33.97 -20.53
N THR A 25 -0.44 -33.21 -21.57
CA THR A 25 0.23 -31.96 -21.93
C THR A 25 -0.72 -30.79 -21.78
N ALA A 26 -0.21 -29.63 -21.39
CA ALA A 26 -0.96 -28.38 -21.37
C ALA A 26 -0.13 -27.26 -21.99
N THR A 27 -0.81 -26.35 -22.70
CA THR A 27 -0.22 -25.12 -23.25
C THR A 27 -0.84 -23.93 -22.54
N TYR A 28 -0.02 -22.99 -22.09
CA TYR A 28 -0.44 -21.74 -21.44
C TYR A 28 -0.01 -20.57 -22.31
N GLY A 29 -0.96 -19.74 -22.78
CA GLY A 29 -0.75 -18.72 -23.81
C GLY A 29 -0.59 -19.27 -25.23
N ALA A 30 -0.04 -18.47 -26.15
CA ALA A 30 0.28 -18.89 -27.51
C ALA A 30 1.53 -18.20 -28.07
N LYS A 31 1.94 -18.60 -29.28
CA LYS A 31 2.90 -17.80 -30.05
C LYS A 31 2.22 -16.53 -30.57
N GLY A 32 2.81 -15.36 -30.30
CA GLY A 32 2.24 -14.05 -30.67
C GLY A 32 1.01 -13.68 -29.83
N ALA A 33 0.25 -12.66 -30.26
CA ALA A 33 -0.93 -12.21 -29.53
C ALA A 33 -2.02 -13.28 -29.42
N SER A 34 -2.47 -13.52 -28.18
CA SER A 34 -3.51 -14.49 -27.88
C SER A 34 -4.45 -13.97 -26.80
N GLY A 35 -5.75 -14.27 -26.92
CA GLY A 35 -6.68 -14.02 -25.83
C GLY A 35 -6.39 -14.85 -24.57
N ALA A 36 -5.55 -15.89 -24.64
CA ALA A 36 -5.10 -16.66 -23.47
C ALA A 36 -3.93 -15.98 -22.72
N GLU A 37 -3.56 -14.76 -23.10
CA GLU A 37 -2.56 -13.93 -22.45
C GLU A 37 -3.25 -12.71 -21.87
N ASP A 38 -3.13 -12.52 -20.56
CA ASP A 38 -3.50 -11.26 -19.95
C ASP A 38 -2.36 -10.28 -20.17
N ARG A 39 -2.63 -9.20 -20.90
CA ARG A 39 -1.63 -8.21 -21.29
C ARG A 39 -1.89 -6.92 -20.55
N VAL A 40 -0.81 -6.20 -20.28
CA VAL A 40 -0.89 -4.87 -19.69
C VAL A 40 -1.77 -3.97 -20.56
N TYR A 41 -2.85 -3.46 -19.97
CA TYR A 41 -3.56 -2.30 -20.50
C TYR A 41 -2.75 -1.04 -20.17
N VAL A 42 -2.45 -0.25 -21.18
CA VAL A 42 -1.67 0.98 -21.05
C VAL A 42 -2.65 2.14 -20.96
N ASP A 43 -2.55 2.97 -19.92
CA ASP A 43 -3.24 4.26 -19.90
C ASP A 43 -2.80 5.04 -21.15
N PRO A 44 -3.72 5.53 -22.00
CA PRO A 44 -3.37 6.32 -23.18
C PRO A 44 -2.49 7.57 -22.89
N ALA A 45 -2.30 7.96 -21.63
CA ALA A 45 -1.38 9.02 -21.23
C ALA A 45 0.10 8.60 -21.04
N ASP A 46 0.41 7.30 -20.93
CA ASP A 46 1.77 6.77 -20.67
C ASP A 46 2.20 5.76 -21.75
N GLU A 47 2.78 6.26 -22.85
CA GLU A 47 3.01 5.49 -24.08
C GLU A 47 4.19 4.49 -24.07
N THR A 48 4.82 4.20 -22.93
CA THR A 48 6.20 3.64 -22.93
C THR A 48 6.33 2.12 -22.93
N GLU A 49 5.31 1.31 -22.62
CA GLU A 49 5.43 -0.16 -22.71
C GLU A 49 4.14 -0.85 -23.14
N THR A 50 4.03 -1.18 -24.43
CA THR A 50 2.90 -1.94 -24.99
C THR A 50 3.22 -3.44 -25.07
N GLY A 51 2.32 -4.29 -24.60
CA GLY A 51 2.31 -5.73 -24.94
C GLY A 51 3.06 -6.69 -24.01
N GLN A 52 3.46 -6.28 -22.80
CA GLN A 52 3.94 -7.23 -21.78
C GLN A 52 2.80 -8.15 -21.32
N VAL A 53 3.08 -9.46 -21.25
CA VAL A 53 2.14 -10.47 -20.76
C VAL A 53 2.33 -10.61 -19.24
N LEU A 54 1.26 -10.37 -18.48
CA LEU A 54 1.22 -10.54 -17.03
C LEU A 54 0.95 -12.00 -16.65
N THR A 55 0.00 -12.63 -17.34
CA THR A 55 -0.36 -14.03 -17.08
C THR A 55 -0.62 -14.82 -18.36
N TRP A 56 -0.20 -16.08 -18.35
CA TRP A 56 -0.49 -17.04 -19.42
C TRP A 56 -1.56 -18.01 -18.92
N ALA A 57 -2.79 -17.86 -19.38
CA ALA A 57 -3.85 -18.79 -19.03
C ALA A 57 -3.76 -20.08 -19.85
N VAL A 58 -4.31 -21.16 -19.30
CA VAL A 58 -4.37 -22.45 -19.99
C VAL A 58 -5.16 -22.30 -21.28
N ARG A 59 -4.54 -22.60 -22.42
CA ARG A 59 -5.17 -22.55 -23.73
C ARG A 59 -5.67 -23.92 -24.17
N GLU A 60 -4.86 -24.94 -23.97
CA GLU A 60 -5.18 -26.30 -24.39
C GLU A 60 -4.64 -27.31 -23.36
N VAL A 61 -5.44 -28.32 -23.06
CA VAL A 61 -5.02 -29.51 -22.33
C VAL A 61 -5.28 -30.72 -23.22
N LYS A 62 -4.30 -31.61 -23.34
CA LYS A 62 -4.41 -32.86 -24.08
C LYS A 62 -4.05 -34.01 -23.15
N ASP A 63 -4.92 -34.99 -23.02
CA ASP A 63 -4.65 -36.19 -22.23
C ASP A 63 -3.68 -37.15 -22.96
N SER A 64 -3.28 -38.22 -22.28
CA SER A 64 -2.36 -39.22 -22.83
C SER A 64 -2.95 -40.05 -23.98
N ALA A 65 -4.27 -40.07 -24.12
CA ALA A 65 -4.98 -40.70 -25.25
C ALA A 65 -5.14 -39.73 -26.45
N GLY A 66 -4.77 -38.47 -26.28
CA GLY A 66 -4.82 -37.43 -27.29
C GLY A 66 -6.14 -36.66 -27.36
N ASN A 67 -7.07 -36.90 -26.43
CA ASN A 67 -8.28 -36.08 -26.31
C ASN A 67 -7.88 -34.70 -25.79
N LYS A 68 -8.49 -33.65 -26.36
CA LYS A 68 -8.16 -32.27 -26.00
C LYS A 68 -9.35 -31.49 -25.44
N ILE A 69 -9.01 -30.51 -24.62
CA ILE A 69 -9.89 -29.46 -24.10
C ILE A 69 -9.23 -28.13 -24.48
N VAL A 70 -9.98 -27.23 -25.09
CA VAL A 70 -9.51 -25.91 -25.52
C VAL A 70 -10.29 -24.84 -24.78
N TYR A 71 -9.58 -23.85 -24.27
CA TYR A 71 -10.11 -22.73 -23.51
C TYR A 71 -9.98 -21.47 -24.37
N THR A 72 -11.08 -20.73 -24.47
CA THR A 72 -11.16 -19.46 -25.21
C THR A 72 -11.48 -18.37 -24.22
N TYR A 73 -10.89 -17.20 -24.42
CA TYR A 73 -10.97 -16.07 -23.51
C TYR A 73 -11.40 -14.80 -24.27
N THR A 74 -11.89 -13.80 -23.55
CA THR A 74 -12.07 -12.44 -24.08
C THR A 74 -10.72 -11.77 -24.21
N ASP A 75 -10.52 -11.11 -25.35
CA ASP A 75 -9.45 -10.13 -25.55
C ASP A 75 -10.08 -8.75 -25.33
N ALA A 76 -10.26 -8.37 -24.07
CA ALA A 76 -10.95 -7.15 -23.67
C ALA A 76 -10.15 -6.41 -22.59
N GLU A 77 -10.15 -5.08 -22.68
CA GLU A 77 -9.38 -4.16 -21.82
C GLU A 77 -9.77 -4.25 -20.33
N ASP A 78 -10.98 -4.74 -20.04
CA ASP A 78 -11.62 -4.68 -18.73
C ASP A 78 -11.52 -5.97 -17.90
N ALA A 79 -10.93 -7.04 -18.45
CA ALA A 79 -10.37 -8.23 -17.77
C ALA A 79 -10.16 -9.42 -18.72
N HIS A 80 -9.19 -10.27 -18.40
CA HIS A 80 -9.04 -11.61 -18.96
C HIS A 80 -10.10 -12.59 -18.39
N ARG A 81 -11.10 -12.97 -19.21
CA ARG A 81 -12.23 -13.84 -18.80
C ARG A 81 -12.40 -15.01 -19.78
N VAL A 82 -12.67 -16.21 -19.26
CA VAL A 82 -12.98 -17.37 -20.10
C VAL A 82 -14.35 -17.21 -20.76
N THR A 83 -14.43 -17.31 -22.08
CA THR A 83 -15.69 -17.22 -22.84
C THR A 83 -16.26 -18.60 -23.18
N ALA A 84 -15.38 -19.56 -23.45
CA ALA A 84 -15.77 -20.91 -23.81
C ALA A 84 -14.74 -21.96 -23.41
N ILE A 85 -15.22 -23.16 -23.10
CA ILE A 85 -14.41 -24.37 -22.95
C ILE A 85 -14.97 -25.42 -23.91
N SER A 86 -14.21 -25.75 -24.95
CA SER A 86 -14.57 -26.69 -26.00
C SER A 86 -13.88 -28.03 -25.78
N TYR A 87 -14.62 -29.13 -25.86
CA TYR A 87 -14.11 -30.47 -25.60
C TYR A 87 -14.86 -31.53 -26.43
N ALA A 88 -14.52 -32.81 -26.22
CA ALA A 88 -15.06 -33.95 -26.96
C ALA A 88 -14.84 -33.80 -28.48
N TYR A 89 -13.58 -33.60 -28.87
CA TYR A 89 -13.20 -33.52 -30.28
C TYR A 89 -13.22 -34.92 -30.91
N GLY A 90 -13.95 -35.09 -32.02
CA GLY A 90 -13.97 -36.34 -32.78
C GLY A 90 -13.19 -36.26 -34.10
N ASP A 91 -13.44 -35.21 -34.87
CA ASP A 91 -12.93 -34.97 -36.23
C ASP A 91 -12.24 -33.60 -36.35
N GLY A 92 -11.62 -33.14 -35.26
CA GLY A 92 -11.09 -31.79 -35.15
C GLY A 92 -12.14 -30.73 -34.79
N THR A 93 -13.43 -31.07 -34.80
CA THR A 93 -14.52 -30.21 -34.32
C THR A 93 -14.94 -30.59 -32.91
N ALA A 94 -15.14 -29.60 -32.04
CA ALA A 94 -15.66 -29.82 -30.69
C ALA A 94 -17.13 -30.27 -30.75
N ARG A 95 -17.46 -31.37 -30.05
CA ARG A 95 -18.85 -31.88 -29.95
C ARG A 95 -19.54 -31.50 -28.65
N ALA A 96 -18.81 -30.87 -27.73
CA ALA A 96 -19.36 -30.30 -26.51
C ALA A 96 -18.64 -29.00 -26.15
N GLU A 97 -19.39 -28.06 -25.55
CA GLU A 97 -18.89 -26.73 -25.23
C GLU A 97 -19.59 -26.18 -24.00
N ALA A 98 -18.83 -25.62 -23.06
CA ALA A 98 -19.37 -24.77 -22.00
C ALA A 98 -19.14 -23.30 -22.40
N ARG A 99 -20.20 -22.49 -22.44
CA ARG A 99 -20.12 -21.05 -22.72
C ARG A 99 -20.45 -20.22 -21.50
N PHE A 100 -19.69 -19.15 -21.29
CA PHE A 100 -19.79 -18.26 -20.16
C PHE A 100 -20.40 -16.94 -20.62
N THR A 101 -21.48 -16.51 -19.96
CA THR A 101 -22.14 -15.23 -20.22
C THR A 101 -21.92 -14.32 -19.03
N TYR A 102 -21.31 -13.17 -19.28
CA TYR A 102 -21.05 -12.14 -18.29
C TYR A 102 -22.01 -10.98 -18.45
N GLY A 103 -22.13 -10.17 -17.41
CA GLY A 103 -22.76 -8.87 -17.47
C GLY A 103 -22.20 -7.96 -16.41
N ASP A 104 -22.55 -6.68 -16.50
CA ASP A 104 -21.95 -5.64 -15.67
C ASP A 104 -22.21 -5.89 -14.19
N ARG A 105 -21.22 -5.53 -13.38
CA ARG A 105 -21.32 -5.53 -11.92
C ARG A 105 -21.49 -4.11 -11.40
N LYS A 106 -22.16 -3.96 -10.26
CA LYS A 106 -22.39 -2.65 -9.62
C LYS A 106 -21.22 -2.15 -8.78
N ASP A 107 -20.21 -2.99 -8.61
CA ASP A 107 -19.00 -2.83 -7.82
C ASP A 107 -17.76 -3.11 -8.68
N PRO A 108 -17.52 -2.32 -9.74
CA PRO A 108 -16.28 -2.48 -10.50
C PRO A 108 -15.10 -2.35 -9.54
N SER A 109 -14.17 -3.29 -9.64
CA SER A 109 -12.96 -3.29 -8.81
C SER A 109 -11.75 -3.10 -9.71
N ALA A 110 -10.79 -2.32 -9.23
CA ALA A 110 -9.47 -2.20 -9.83
C ALA A 110 -8.42 -2.56 -8.76
N GLY A 111 -7.29 -3.11 -9.19
CA GLY A 111 -6.12 -3.32 -8.35
C GLY A 111 -4.87 -3.25 -9.19
N TYR A 112 -3.71 -3.39 -8.56
CA TYR A 112 -2.43 -3.31 -9.25
C TYR A 112 -1.70 -4.64 -9.17
N LEU A 113 -1.23 -5.12 -10.32
CA LEU A 113 -0.35 -6.27 -10.42
C LEU A 113 0.87 -5.85 -11.23
N ALA A 114 2.07 -5.98 -10.63
CA ALA A 114 3.33 -5.53 -11.24
C ALA A 114 3.31 -4.06 -11.70
N GLY A 115 2.70 -3.17 -10.90
CA GLY A 115 2.63 -1.73 -11.18
C GLY A 115 1.72 -1.37 -12.37
N ARG A 116 0.73 -2.21 -12.66
CA ARG A 116 -0.26 -2.02 -13.74
C ARG A 116 -1.67 -2.31 -13.24
N THR A 117 -2.63 -1.51 -13.70
CA THR A 117 -4.04 -1.66 -13.31
C THR A 117 -4.65 -2.91 -13.93
N VAL A 118 -5.22 -3.77 -13.09
CA VAL A 118 -6.11 -4.86 -13.49
C VAL A 118 -7.50 -4.52 -13.01
N GLN A 119 -8.46 -4.47 -13.93
CA GLN A 119 -9.84 -4.12 -13.63
C GLN A 119 -10.75 -5.35 -13.75
N SER A 120 -11.89 -5.30 -13.07
CA SER A 120 -12.98 -6.26 -13.22
C SER A 120 -14.31 -5.52 -13.16
N THR A 121 -14.94 -5.33 -14.31
CA THR A 121 -16.21 -4.59 -14.49
C THR A 121 -17.42 -5.49 -14.75
N GLN A 122 -17.20 -6.78 -15.00
CA GLN A 122 -18.29 -7.75 -15.20
C GLN A 122 -18.19 -8.93 -14.23
N ARG A 123 -19.32 -9.62 -14.09
CA ARG A 123 -19.47 -10.85 -13.30
C ARG A 123 -20.21 -11.91 -14.10
N LEU A 124 -19.96 -13.18 -13.79
CA LEU A 124 -20.56 -14.31 -14.50
C LEU A 124 -22.05 -14.42 -14.17
N LEU A 125 -22.92 -14.39 -15.18
CA LEU A 125 -24.38 -14.52 -15.02
C LEU A 125 -24.86 -15.94 -15.34
N ARG A 126 -24.22 -16.60 -16.31
CA ARG A 126 -24.68 -17.90 -16.79
C ARG A 126 -23.55 -18.74 -17.37
N VAL A 127 -23.58 -20.03 -17.07
CA VAL A 127 -22.81 -21.06 -17.81
C VAL A 127 -23.79 -21.92 -18.58
N THR A 128 -23.64 -22.03 -19.89
CA THR A 128 -24.52 -22.84 -20.75
C THR A 128 -23.72 -23.98 -21.37
N MET A 129 -24.20 -25.21 -21.16
CA MET A 129 -23.62 -26.42 -21.69
C MET A 129 -24.27 -26.77 -23.01
N TYR A 130 -23.46 -26.93 -24.06
CA TYR A 130 -23.86 -27.31 -25.39
C TYR A 130 -23.30 -28.69 -25.74
N SER A 131 -24.06 -29.44 -26.53
CA SER A 131 -23.57 -30.67 -27.15
C SER A 131 -24.18 -30.87 -28.53
N SER A 132 -23.46 -31.57 -29.39
CA SER A 132 -23.91 -32.03 -30.69
C SER A 132 -23.95 -33.55 -30.71
N PRO A 133 -25.14 -34.17 -30.83
CA PRO A 133 -25.23 -35.58 -31.16
C PRO A 133 -24.97 -35.79 -32.66
N GLY A 134 -23.81 -36.37 -32.99
CA GLY A 134 -23.42 -36.70 -34.37
C GLY A 134 -23.00 -35.47 -35.17
N THR A 135 -23.48 -35.32 -36.41
CA THR A 135 -23.10 -34.25 -37.34
C THR A 135 -23.92 -32.95 -37.20
N ARG A 136 -24.77 -32.85 -36.18
CA ARG A 136 -25.70 -31.72 -35.98
C ARG A 136 -24.99 -30.47 -35.42
N PRO A 137 -25.59 -29.27 -35.50
CA PRO A 137 -25.09 -28.11 -34.77
C PRO A 137 -25.21 -28.29 -33.25
N LEU A 138 -24.37 -27.59 -32.49
CA LEU A 138 -24.41 -27.55 -31.03
C LEU A 138 -25.78 -27.07 -30.53
N LYS A 139 -26.35 -27.80 -29.58
CA LYS A 139 -27.61 -27.46 -28.92
C LYS A 139 -27.39 -27.32 -27.42
N ALA A 140 -27.97 -26.28 -26.83
CA ALA A 140 -27.95 -26.08 -25.38
C ALA A 140 -28.72 -27.22 -24.69
N LEU A 141 -28.06 -27.89 -23.75
CA LEU A 141 -28.61 -29.00 -22.97
C LEU A 141 -29.00 -28.56 -21.57
N TYR A 142 -28.15 -27.79 -20.91
CA TYR A 142 -28.32 -27.33 -19.54
C TYR A 142 -27.69 -25.95 -19.37
N ASN A 143 -28.19 -25.16 -18.42
CA ASN A 143 -27.57 -23.93 -18.01
C ASN A 143 -27.58 -23.76 -16.49
N TYR A 144 -26.52 -23.17 -15.96
CA TYR A 144 -26.42 -22.72 -14.58
C TYR A 144 -26.56 -21.22 -14.54
N ARG A 145 -27.52 -20.72 -13.78
CA ARG A 145 -27.81 -19.30 -13.61
C ARG A 145 -27.31 -18.84 -12.26
N LEU A 146 -26.55 -17.76 -12.25
CA LEU A 146 -26.00 -17.15 -11.05
C LEU A 146 -26.80 -15.90 -10.75
N SER A 147 -27.45 -15.86 -9.59
CA SER A 147 -28.05 -14.63 -9.06
C SER A 147 -27.18 -14.07 -7.97
N TYR A 148 -27.01 -12.76 -7.99
CA TYR A 148 -26.27 -12.02 -6.98
C TYR A 148 -27.25 -11.26 -6.12
N ARG A 149 -26.88 -11.07 -4.86
CA ARG A 149 -27.67 -10.31 -3.92
C ARG A 149 -27.93 -8.91 -4.46
N ALA A 150 -29.18 -8.47 -4.34
CA ALA A 150 -29.53 -7.10 -4.68
C ALA A 150 -28.93 -6.15 -3.64
N VAL A 151 -28.19 -5.17 -4.13
CA VAL A 151 -27.62 -4.10 -3.31
C VAL A 151 -28.18 -2.78 -3.81
N ALA A 152 -28.68 -1.94 -2.89
CA ALA A 152 -29.17 -0.61 -3.21
C ALA A 152 -28.00 0.28 -3.64
N ASP A 153 -28.23 1.20 -4.57
CA ASP A 153 -27.16 2.08 -5.08
C ASP A 153 -26.59 3.01 -3.99
N THR A 154 -27.36 3.21 -2.91
CA THR A 154 -26.99 3.98 -1.71
C THR A 154 -26.35 3.13 -0.60
N ALA A 155 -26.20 1.82 -0.78
CA ALA A 155 -25.59 0.98 0.25
C ALA A 155 -24.09 1.30 0.37
N PRO A 156 -23.54 1.34 1.61
CA PRO A 156 -22.10 1.56 1.83
C PRO A 156 -21.27 0.40 1.31
N ASP A 157 -21.77 -0.82 1.43
CA ASP A 157 -21.16 -2.03 0.87
C ASP A 157 -21.87 -2.39 -0.44
N LYS A 158 -21.13 -2.36 -1.54
CA LYS A 158 -21.63 -2.70 -2.90
C LYS A 158 -21.16 -4.06 -3.40
N VAL A 159 -20.42 -4.81 -2.58
CA VAL A 159 -19.73 -6.03 -3.02
C VAL A 159 -20.74 -7.06 -3.53
N SER A 160 -20.51 -7.51 -4.76
CA SER A 160 -21.27 -8.53 -5.47
C SER A 160 -21.13 -9.87 -4.75
N ARG A 161 -22.16 -10.26 -4.01
CA ARG A 161 -22.24 -11.55 -3.31
C ARG A 161 -23.15 -12.50 -4.07
N LEU A 162 -22.67 -13.72 -4.34
CA LEU A 162 -23.47 -14.76 -4.97
C LEU A 162 -24.60 -15.16 -4.02
N ASP A 163 -25.84 -15.05 -4.46
CA ASP A 163 -27.04 -15.32 -3.67
C ASP A 163 -27.57 -16.73 -3.97
N ALA A 164 -27.55 -17.12 -5.25
CA ALA A 164 -27.90 -18.48 -5.61
C ALA A 164 -27.29 -18.94 -6.94
N VAL A 165 -27.19 -20.27 -7.08
CA VAL A 165 -26.98 -20.94 -8.37
C VAL A 165 -28.17 -21.85 -8.66
N GLN A 166 -28.69 -21.78 -9.88
CA GLN A 166 -29.82 -22.61 -10.32
C GLN A 166 -29.50 -23.33 -11.63
N GLY A 167 -29.60 -24.66 -11.61
CA GLY A 167 -29.50 -25.48 -12.81
C GLY A 167 -30.84 -25.60 -13.55
N CYS A 168 -30.85 -25.38 -14.86
CA CYS A 168 -32.03 -25.46 -15.72
C CYS A 168 -31.74 -26.27 -16.99
N VAL A 169 -32.77 -26.90 -17.55
CA VAL A 169 -32.69 -27.65 -18.81
C VAL A 169 -32.83 -26.69 -20.01
N GLY A 170 -32.04 -26.94 -21.05
CA GLY A 170 -31.98 -26.15 -22.28
C GLY A 170 -31.29 -24.80 -22.09
N SER A 171 -31.61 -23.84 -22.94
CA SER A 171 -31.16 -22.43 -22.82
C SER A 171 -32.13 -21.55 -22.00
N GLY A 172 -33.36 -22.03 -21.79
CA GLY A 172 -34.41 -21.33 -21.05
C GLY A 172 -34.33 -21.55 -19.53
N ALA A 173 -35.28 -20.95 -18.80
CA ALA A 173 -35.51 -21.18 -17.37
C ALA A 173 -36.83 -21.94 -17.13
N THR A 174 -37.25 -22.77 -18.10
CA THR A 174 -38.59 -23.36 -18.10
C THR A 174 -38.69 -24.59 -17.20
N LEU A 175 -37.61 -25.36 -17.08
CA LEU A 175 -37.52 -26.52 -16.20
C LEU A 175 -36.21 -26.45 -15.42
N CYS A 176 -36.32 -26.13 -14.12
CA CYS A 176 -35.18 -25.87 -13.26
C CYS A 176 -35.22 -26.72 -11.99
N GLN A 177 -34.03 -27.04 -11.48
CA GLN A 177 -33.84 -27.62 -10.16
C GLN A 177 -34.09 -26.56 -9.08
N PRO A 178 -34.29 -26.96 -7.81
CA PRO A 178 -34.19 -26.05 -6.69
C PRO A 178 -32.87 -25.27 -6.69
N LYS A 179 -32.90 -24.04 -6.18
CA LYS A 179 -31.71 -23.21 -6.08
C LYS A 179 -30.79 -23.73 -4.99
N THR A 180 -29.49 -23.65 -5.23
CA THR A 180 -28.49 -23.67 -4.15
C THR A 180 -28.30 -22.23 -3.69
N GLU A 181 -28.74 -21.92 -2.48
CA GLU A 181 -28.73 -20.57 -1.92
C GLU A 181 -27.55 -20.37 -0.97
N PHE A 182 -27.03 -19.14 -0.94
CA PHE A 182 -25.89 -18.75 -0.12
C PHE A 182 -26.27 -17.57 0.75
N THR A 183 -25.78 -17.57 1.99
CA THR A 183 -25.89 -16.44 2.91
C THR A 183 -24.50 -15.96 3.29
N TRP A 184 -24.41 -14.69 3.65
CA TRP A 184 -23.15 -14.01 3.94
C TRP A 184 -23.27 -13.27 5.26
N SER A 185 -22.17 -13.20 6.02
CA SER A 185 -22.05 -12.28 7.15
C SER A 185 -21.90 -10.86 6.61
N GLU A 186 -22.78 -9.96 7.02
CA GLU A 186 -22.64 -8.55 6.70
C GLU A 186 -21.53 -7.93 7.55
N PRO A 187 -20.73 -7.01 7.00
CA PRO A 187 -19.90 -6.18 7.84
C PRO A 187 -20.82 -5.34 8.74
N ASP A 188 -20.70 -5.51 10.06
CA ASP A 188 -21.23 -4.54 11.01
C ASP A 188 -20.53 -3.22 10.72
N THR A 189 -21.26 -2.25 10.14
CA THR A 189 -20.73 -0.98 9.63
C THR A 189 -20.29 -0.02 10.73
N LEU A 190 -20.10 -0.49 11.95
CA LEU A 190 -19.83 0.34 13.11
C LEU A 190 -18.77 -0.33 13.97
N PHE A 191 -17.73 0.44 14.34
CA PHE A 191 -16.91 0.14 15.51
C PHE A 191 -17.85 -0.29 16.65
N LYS A 192 -17.57 -1.42 17.30
CA LYS A 192 -18.31 -1.81 18.51
C LYS A 192 -18.32 -0.59 19.44
N ALA A 193 -19.52 -0.08 19.76
CA ALA A 193 -19.72 1.08 20.64
C ALA A 193 -19.18 0.85 22.07
N THR A 194 -18.76 -0.38 22.39
CA THR A 194 -18.11 -0.73 23.64
C THR A 194 -16.60 -0.48 23.52
N GLY A 195 -16.18 0.75 23.80
CA GLY A 195 -14.77 1.05 24.03
C GLY A 195 -14.26 0.27 25.24
N THR A 196 -13.12 -0.40 25.10
CA THR A 196 -12.39 -0.96 26.24
C THR A 196 -11.36 0.07 26.68
N THR A 197 -11.44 0.53 27.93
CA THR A 197 -10.46 1.45 28.48
C THR A 197 -9.26 0.64 29.00
N LEU A 198 -8.08 0.89 28.43
CA LEU A 198 -6.83 0.50 29.06
C LEU A 198 -6.40 1.61 30.02
N THR A 199 -6.42 1.35 31.32
CA THR A 199 -5.75 2.23 32.28
C THR A 199 -4.25 2.00 32.18
N LEU A 200 -3.57 2.89 31.47
CA LEU A 200 -2.12 2.96 31.49
C LEU A 200 -1.70 3.36 32.91
N ASN A 201 -1.13 2.42 33.64
CA ASN A 201 -0.82 2.60 35.06
C ASN A 201 0.31 3.63 35.22
N THR A 202 -0.07 4.89 35.44
CA THR A 202 0.82 6.06 35.60
C THR A 202 1.38 6.17 37.02
N GLU A 203 1.89 5.07 37.58
CA GLU A 203 2.49 5.03 38.92
C GLU A 203 3.54 6.13 39.10
N GLY A 204 3.23 7.18 39.86
CA GLY A 204 4.21 8.20 40.26
C GLY A 204 4.39 9.38 39.29
N LYS A 205 3.32 9.84 38.61
CA LYS A 205 3.28 11.03 37.72
C LYS A 205 4.02 10.84 36.39
N TRP A 206 3.98 9.64 35.81
CA TRP A 206 4.42 9.44 34.44
C TRP A 206 3.30 9.83 33.47
N THR A 207 3.64 10.55 32.41
CA THR A 207 2.70 10.99 31.38
C THR A 207 3.01 10.25 30.08
N PRO A 208 2.07 9.47 29.53
CA PRO A 208 2.22 8.89 28.20
C PRO A 208 2.41 10.00 27.15
N VAL A 209 3.36 9.82 26.24
CA VAL A 209 3.73 10.84 25.24
C VAL A 209 3.85 10.31 23.81
N ASP A 210 4.02 9.01 23.61
CA ASP A 210 4.02 8.37 22.28
C ASP A 210 3.31 7.01 22.33
N PHE A 211 2.61 6.64 21.26
CA PHE A 211 1.80 5.42 21.17
C PHE A 211 1.99 4.75 19.81
N ASN A 212 2.21 3.44 19.84
CA ASN A 212 2.56 2.64 18.68
C ASN A 212 1.74 1.34 18.68
N PRO A 213 0.56 1.33 18.03
CA PRO A 213 -0.21 0.11 17.81
C PRO A 213 0.49 -0.76 16.75
N ALA A 214 0.65 -2.05 17.03
CA ALA A 214 1.31 -3.01 16.13
C ALA A 214 0.95 -4.45 16.52
N ASP A 215 1.29 -5.46 15.73
CA ASP A 215 1.23 -6.87 16.14
C ASP A 215 2.66 -7.36 16.45
N PHE A 216 3.09 -7.21 17.72
CA PHE A 216 4.45 -7.52 18.13
C PHE A 216 4.66 -9.02 18.31
N ASN A 217 3.61 -9.77 18.66
CA ASN A 217 3.73 -11.20 18.93
C ASN A 217 3.35 -12.10 17.73
N GLY A 218 2.77 -11.52 16.67
CA GLY A 218 2.34 -12.18 15.45
C GLY A 218 1.07 -13.02 15.61
N ASP A 219 0.16 -12.64 16.52
CA ASP A 219 -1.08 -13.40 16.80
C ASP A 219 -2.30 -12.90 16.01
N GLY A 220 -2.12 -11.84 15.20
CA GLY A 220 -3.12 -11.20 14.36
C GLY A 220 -3.96 -10.14 15.09
N LEU A 221 -3.58 -9.75 16.31
CA LEU A 221 -4.25 -8.70 17.08
C LEU A 221 -3.34 -7.47 17.22
N THR A 222 -3.96 -6.31 17.36
CA THR A 222 -3.25 -5.08 17.62
C THR A 222 -2.85 -4.99 19.10
N ASP A 223 -1.56 -5.13 19.36
CA ASP A 223 -0.87 -4.80 20.58
C ASP A 223 -0.61 -3.28 20.70
N LEU A 224 0.02 -2.84 21.79
CA LEU A 224 0.36 -1.44 22.01
C LEU A 224 1.72 -1.29 22.69
N ALA A 225 2.63 -0.54 22.07
CA ALA A 225 3.80 0.03 22.72
C ALA A 225 3.56 1.51 23.01
N TRP A 226 4.10 2.01 24.12
CA TRP A 226 4.01 3.42 24.44
C TRP A 226 5.22 3.90 25.23
N THR A 227 5.51 5.19 25.09
CA THR A 227 6.51 5.86 25.92
C THR A 227 5.83 6.77 26.94
N GLU A 228 6.37 6.80 28.14
CA GLU A 228 5.96 7.68 29.22
C GLU A 228 7.12 8.58 29.62
N THR A 229 6.84 9.80 30.08
CA THR A 229 7.84 10.74 30.58
C THR A 229 7.54 11.19 32.01
N LYS A 230 8.59 11.45 32.78
CA LYS A 230 8.55 12.09 34.11
C LYS A 230 9.77 12.99 34.27
N GLY A 231 9.58 14.30 34.05
CA GLY A 231 10.71 15.22 33.98
C GLY A 231 11.59 14.86 32.78
N ASN A 232 12.88 14.61 33.03
CA ASN A 232 13.82 14.17 31.99
C ASN A 232 13.98 12.63 31.93
N LYS A 233 13.08 11.88 32.55
CA LYS A 233 13.12 10.41 32.46
C LYS A 233 12.08 9.96 31.45
N HIS A 234 12.48 9.02 30.59
CA HIS A 234 11.61 8.37 29.64
C HIS A 234 11.54 6.87 29.93
N ARG A 235 10.39 6.27 29.66
CA ARG A 235 10.15 4.85 29.89
C ARG A 235 9.36 4.27 28.73
N LEU A 236 9.89 3.23 28.11
CA LEU A 236 9.19 2.43 27.12
C LEU A 236 8.49 1.25 27.80
N ARG A 237 7.23 1.02 27.42
CA ARG A 237 6.40 -0.12 27.83
C ARG A 237 5.66 -0.68 26.62
N TYR A 238 5.17 -1.91 26.76
CA TYR A 238 4.23 -2.47 25.79
C TYR A 238 3.28 -3.46 26.45
N ALA A 239 2.17 -3.74 25.76
CA ALA A 239 1.11 -4.62 26.19
C ALA A 239 0.64 -5.47 25.01
N LEU A 240 0.34 -6.73 25.28
CA LEU A 240 -0.16 -7.68 24.29
C LEU A 240 -1.67 -7.83 24.39
N ALA A 241 -2.34 -7.91 23.25
CA ALA A 241 -3.76 -8.17 23.17
C ALA A 241 -4.08 -9.63 23.51
N ASN A 242 -5.20 -9.85 24.20
CA ASN A 242 -5.70 -11.19 24.48
C ASN A 242 -6.72 -11.60 23.41
N LYS A 243 -6.48 -12.72 22.73
CA LYS A 243 -7.35 -13.24 21.67
C LYS A 243 -8.79 -13.54 22.07
N THR A 244 -9.03 -13.86 23.33
CA THR A 244 -10.36 -14.21 23.83
C THR A 244 -11.13 -12.97 24.27
N THR A 245 -10.47 -12.02 24.94
CA THR A 245 -11.15 -10.87 25.55
C THR A 245 -10.98 -9.57 24.76
N GLY A 246 -10.01 -9.50 23.85
CA GLY A 246 -9.57 -8.26 23.18
C GLY A 246 -8.88 -7.27 24.11
N GLN A 247 -8.65 -7.62 25.38
CA GLN A 247 -8.04 -6.72 26.36
C GLN A 247 -6.51 -6.73 26.23
N LEU A 248 -5.92 -5.54 26.35
CA LEU A 248 -4.47 -5.37 26.42
C LEU A 248 -3.95 -5.69 27.82
N SER A 249 -2.85 -6.44 27.90
CA SER A 249 -2.20 -6.81 29.15
C SER A 249 -0.71 -6.46 29.10
N ALA A 250 -0.19 -5.82 30.14
CA ALA A 250 1.20 -5.38 30.18
C ALA A 250 2.16 -6.55 29.98
N ALA A 251 3.10 -6.39 29.06
CA ALA A 251 4.04 -7.42 28.66
C ALA A 251 5.43 -7.18 29.26
N ARG A 252 6.26 -8.21 29.19
CA ARG A 252 7.66 -8.14 29.62
C ARG A 252 8.57 -8.19 28.42
N PHE A 253 9.62 -7.39 28.42
CA PHE A 253 10.70 -7.54 27.47
C PHE A 253 11.46 -8.84 27.74
N VAL A 254 12.22 -9.31 26.75
CA VAL A 254 13.19 -10.39 26.96
C VAL A 254 14.12 -10.02 28.12
N GLY A 255 14.29 -10.94 29.06
CA GLY A 255 14.98 -10.68 30.33
C GLY A 255 14.05 -10.31 31.50
N GLY A 256 12.75 -10.15 31.26
CA GLY A 256 11.72 -10.11 32.29
C GLY A 256 11.31 -8.71 32.80
N GLY A 257 11.96 -7.64 32.35
CA GLY A 257 11.58 -6.27 32.70
C GLY A 257 10.24 -5.87 32.08
N THR A 258 9.40 -5.15 32.81
CA THR A 258 8.11 -4.61 32.30
C THR A 258 8.23 -3.22 31.68
N ALA A 259 9.42 -2.64 31.74
CA ALA A 259 9.73 -1.32 31.25
C ALA A 259 11.22 -1.19 30.93
N LEU A 260 11.55 -0.35 29.97
CA LEU A 260 12.91 0.06 29.67
C LEU A 260 13.05 1.55 29.92
N GLU A 261 13.98 1.94 30.78
CA GLU A 261 14.18 3.33 31.18
C GLU A 261 15.31 3.97 30.36
N TYR A 262 15.08 5.24 30.02
CA TYR A 262 16.02 6.10 29.32
C TYR A 262 16.14 7.39 30.15
N ASP A 263 17.34 7.63 30.68
CA ASP A 263 17.65 8.83 31.45
C ASP A 263 18.27 9.89 30.54
N ASP A 264 17.68 11.08 30.54
CA ASP A 264 18.21 12.26 29.86
C ASP A 264 18.85 13.19 30.91
N ASP A 265 20.16 13.06 31.12
CA ASP A 265 20.87 13.69 32.26
C ASP A 265 21.34 15.13 31.98
N TYR A 266 21.00 15.71 30.81
CA TYR A 266 21.43 17.06 30.45
C TYR A 266 20.43 18.13 30.91
N GLY A 267 21.00 19.18 31.51
CA GLY A 267 20.31 20.22 32.29
C GLY A 267 19.06 20.84 31.64
N THR A 268 18.16 21.24 32.52
CA THR A 268 16.93 21.97 32.25
C THR A 268 17.18 23.21 31.38
N SER A 269 16.70 23.20 30.14
CA SER A 269 16.41 24.45 29.41
C SER A 269 15.22 24.25 28.47
N ASP A 270 14.06 24.73 28.91
CA ASP A 270 13.05 25.46 28.13
C ASP A 270 12.76 25.04 26.68
N TYR A 271 12.50 23.77 26.44
CA TYR A 271 11.72 23.36 25.27
C TYR A 271 10.58 22.45 25.72
N GLY A 272 9.37 23.01 25.73
CA GLY A 272 8.15 22.28 26.01
C GLY A 272 8.00 21.06 25.10
N ASN A 273 7.49 19.97 25.67
CA ASN A 273 6.76 18.88 25.00
C ASN A 273 7.46 18.15 23.84
N ASN A 274 8.74 18.41 23.54
CA ASN A 274 9.46 17.65 22.52
C ASN A 274 9.80 16.27 23.09
N LEU A 275 9.15 15.24 22.56
CA LEU A 275 9.55 13.84 22.72
C LEU A 275 11.04 13.68 22.41
N ARG A 276 11.86 13.53 23.46
CA ARG A 276 13.31 13.25 23.34
C ARG A 276 13.57 11.79 22.99
N VAL A 277 12.60 10.94 23.28
CA VAL A 277 12.53 9.54 22.87
C VAL A 277 11.37 9.40 21.89
N HIS A 278 11.68 9.05 20.64
CA HIS A 278 10.69 8.77 19.60
C HIS A 278 10.65 7.28 19.31
N THR A 279 9.46 6.75 19.08
CA THR A 279 9.25 5.34 18.74
C THR A 279 8.64 5.18 17.36
N GLU A 280 9.09 4.16 16.63
CA GLU A 280 8.59 3.83 15.30
C GLU A 280 8.50 2.31 15.15
N VAL A 281 7.38 1.84 14.62
CA VAL A 281 7.12 0.42 14.37
C VAL A 281 7.67 0.06 12.99
N VAL A 282 8.40 -1.04 12.91
CA VAL A 282 9.06 -1.51 11.69
C VAL A 282 9.07 -3.04 11.65
N ASP A 283 9.10 -3.68 10.49
CA ASP A 283 9.54 -5.09 10.37
C ASP A 283 10.95 -5.08 9.79
N TYR A 284 11.95 -4.95 10.68
CA TYR A 284 13.33 -4.70 10.24
C TYR A 284 13.99 -5.94 9.64
N ASN A 285 13.59 -7.13 10.12
CA ASN A 285 14.18 -8.40 9.72
C ASN A 285 13.28 -9.21 8.76
N GLY A 286 12.19 -8.62 8.28
CA GLY A 286 11.28 -9.23 7.31
C GLY A 286 10.70 -10.56 7.78
N ASP A 287 10.49 -10.73 9.10
CA ASP A 287 10.00 -11.97 9.68
C ASP A 287 8.48 -12.02 9.84
N GLY A 288 7.80 -10.95 9.40
CA GLY A 288 6.35 -10.78 9.44
C GLY A 288 5.83 -10.33 10.80
N ARG A 289 6.71 -9.98 11.75
CA ARG A 289 6.34 -9.39 13.04
C ARG A 289 6.83 -7.97 13.14
N HIS A 290 6.09 -7.20 13.90
CA HIS A 290 6.49 -5.83 14.17
C HIS A 290 7.60 -5.81 15.23
N ASP A 291 8.67 -5.12 14.91
CA ASP A 291 9.73 -4.67 15.79
C ASP A 291 9.48 -3.21 16.21
N LEU A 292 10.33 -2.71 17.10
CA LEU A 292 10.26 -1.32 17.55
C LEU A 292 11.63 -0.64 17.51
N LEU A 293 11.69 0.50 16.82
CA LEU A 293 12.80 1.43 16.90
C LEU A 293 12.55 2.45 18.00
N VAL A 294 13.60 2.74 18.77
CA VAL A 294 13.62 3.81 19.76
C VAL A 294 14.76 4.75 19.41
N TYR A 295 14.43 5.96 18.97
CA TYR A 295 15.40 7.02 18.73
C TYR A 295 15.50 7.94 19.94
N ARG A 296 16.72 8.20 20.39
CA ARG A 296 17.03 9.14 21.48
C ARG A 296 17.73 10.36 20.90
N ALA A 297 16.98 11.45 20.79
CA ALA A 297 17.44 12.69 20.16
C ALA A 297 18.67 13.30 20.86
N GLU A 298 18.79 13.14 22.18
CA GLU A 298 19.91 13.72 22.95
C GLU A 298 21.24 13.02 22.73
N THR A 299 21.21 11.70 22.58
CA THR A 299 22.42 10.86 22.45
C THR A 299 22.71 10.46 21.00
N ASP A 300 21.81 10.81 20.07
CA ASP A 300 21.79 10.32 18.69
C ASP A 300 21.88 8.78 18.64
N GLU A 301 21.31 8.11 19.65
CA GLU A 301 21.28 6.66 19.76
C GLU A 301 19.94 6.13 19.28
N THR A 302 19.99 5.20 18.32
CA THR A 302 18.85 4.35 17.98
C THR A 302 19.02 2.98 18.61
N ARG A 303 17.96 2.46 19.22
CA ARG A 303 17.86 1.07 19.67
C ARG A 303 16.82 0.32 18.85
N LEU A 304 17.18 -0.88 18.41
CA LEU A 304 16.29 -1.79 17.71
C LEU A 304 15.84 -2.89 18.67
N HIS A 305 14.54 -2.96 18.93
CA HIS A 305 13.87 -3.97 19.74
C HIS A 305 13.20 -4.98 18.83
N LEU A 306 13.93 -6.05 18.50
CA LEU A 306 13.38 -7.14 17.70
C LEU A 306 12.31 -7.91 18.47
N SER A 307 11.24 -8.31 17.79
CA SER A 307 10.36 -9.39 18.24
C SER A 307 11.10 -10.72 18.12
N VAL A 308 11.22 -11.46 19.21
CA VAL A 308 12.00 -12.70 19.23
C VAL A 308 11.24 -13.88 19.85
N PRO A 309 11.42 -15.09 19.30
CA PRO A 309 10.71 -16.26 19.80
C PRO A 309 11.27 -16.67 21.16
N GLN A 310 10.38 -17.08 22.05
CA GLN A 310 10.76 -17.58 23.37
C GLN A 310 10.87 -19.11 23.37
N ALA A 311 11.76 -19.66 24.19
CA ALA A 311 11.97 -21.11 24.30
C ALA A 311 10.69 -21.86 24.74
N ALA A 312 9.84 -21.22 25.54
CA ALA A 312 8.56 -21.76 25.99
C ALA A 312 7.41 -21.55 24.99
N GLY A 313 7.70 -21.02 23.80
CA GLY A 313 6.71 -20.56 22.84
C GLY A 313 6.28 -19.10 23.07
N GLY A 314 5.66 -18.52 22.05
CA GLY A 314 5.32 -17.09 22.03
C GLY A 314 6.50 -16.19 21.65
N TRP A 315 6.20 -14.90 21.56
CA TRP A 315 7.11 -13.86 21.07
C TRP A 315 7.08 -12.68 22.02
N LEU A 316 8.25 -12.08 22.24
CA LEU A 316 8.40 -10.90 23.10
C LEU A 316 9.36 -9.92 22.43
N LEU A 317 9.15 -8.63 22.66
CA LEU A 317 10.13 -7.61 22.29
C LEU A 317 11.41 -7.78 23.10
N SER A 318 12.55 -7.75 22.42
CA SER A 318 13.85 -7.73 23.08
C SER A 318 14.06 -6.42 23.86
N ALA A 319 14.98 -6.43 24.82
CA ALA A 319 15.37 -5.22 25.57
C ALA A 319 16.04 -4.14 24.70
N GLY A 320 16.24 -4.41 23.41
CA GLY A 320 16.83 -3.51 22.44
C GLY A 320 18.35 -3.53 22.46
N ALA A 321 18.95 -3.54 21.28
CA ALA A 321 20.38 -3.32 21.12
C ALA A 321 20.61 -1.95 20.47
N ALA A 322 21.61 -1.21 20.98
CA ALA A 322 22.10 -0.03 20.28
C ALA A 322 22.60 -0.44 18.89
N THR A 323 22.12 0.25 17.86
CA THR A 323 22.53 0.00 16.48
C THR A 323 23.35 1.16 15.95
N ASN A 324 24.43 0.85 15.24
CA ASN A 324 25.22 1.84 14.48
C ASN A 324 24.76 1.96 13.02
N ASP A 325 23.63 1.33 12.67
CA ASP A 325 23.06 1.47 11.34
C ASP A 325 22.67 2.93 11.09
N ARG A 326 23.31 3.56 10.11
CA ARG A 326 23.09 4.97 9.75
C ARG A 326 21.71 5.20 9.16
N VAL A 327 21.07 4.17 8.62
CA VAL A 327 19.69 4.26 8.11
C VAL A 327 18.72 4.39 9.28
N LEU A 328 18.92 3.60 10.34
CA LEU A 328 18.09 3.64 11.55
C LEU A 328 18.32 4.89 12.42
N ARG A 329 19.42 5.62 12.20
CA ARG A 329 19.75 6.88 12.88
C ARG A 329 19.43 8.13 12.06
N GLY A 330 19.44 8.01 10.74
CA GLY A 330 19.03 9.13 9.89
C GLY A 330 17.54 9.39 10.10
N ARG A 331 17.08 10.62 9.88
CA ARG A 331 15.66 10.98 9.86
C ARG A 331 14.91 10.34 8.67
N TYR A 332 15.14 9.04 8.44
CA TYR A 332 14.40 8.23 7.50
C TYR A 332 13.01 7.97 8.06
N ARG A 333 12.10 7.77 7.13
CA ARG A 333 10.80 7.16 7.31
C ARG A 333 10.84 5.80 6.65
N TYR A 334 9.89 4.94 6.99
CA TYR A 334 9.87 3.57 6.49
C TYR A 334 8.53 3.24 5.83
N ALA A 335 8.60 2.57 4.68
CA ALA A 335 7.46 2.10 3.89
C ALA A 335 7.98 1.09 2.85
N ASP A 336 7.12 0.21 2.35
CA ASP A 336 7.44 -0.62 1.17
C ASP A 336 7.29 0.22 -0.11
N LEU A 337 8.40 0.53 -0.78
CA LEU A 337 8.42 1.50 -1.89
C LEU A 337 8.36 0.87 -3.27
N ASN A 338 8.69 -0.41 -3.36
CA ASN A 338 8.75 -1.16 -4.61
C ASN A 338 7.79 -2.35 -4.62
N ALA A 339 6.92 -2.45 -3.60
CA ALA A 339 5.93 -3.50 -3.42
C ALA A 339 6.56 -4.90 -3.37
N ASP A 340 7.78 -5.03 -2.83
CA ASP A 340 8.44 -6.33 -2.65
C ASP A 340 8.10 -7.01 -1.31
N GLY A 341 7.29 -6.35 -0.48
CA GLY A 341 6.86 -6.81 0.83
C GLY A 341 7.89 -6.57 1.94
N LEU A 342 8.99 -5.87 1.65
CA LEU A 342 10.01 -5.51 2.62
C LEU A 342 9.93 -4.02 2.98
N LEU A 343 10.43 -3.71 4.17
CA LEU A 343 10.45 -2.35 4.67
C LEU A 343 11.60 -1.55 4.06
N ASP A 344 11.31 -0.57 3.21
CA ASP A 344 12.33 0.35 2.70
C ASP A 344 12.45 1.60 3.58
N ALA A 345 13.59 2.29 3.46
CA ALA A 345 13.84 3.54 4.17
C ALA A 345 13.97 4.70 3.19
N TYR A 346 13.35 5.84 3.50
CA TYR A 346 13.42 7.02 2.67
C TYR A 346 13.49 8.33 3.46
N LYS A 347 14.06 9.38 2.86
CA LYS A 347 13.98 10.75 3.41
C LYS A 347 14.08 11.78 2.29
N LEU A 348 13.45 12.93 2.49
CA LEU A 348 13.62 14.07 1.60
C LEU A 348 14.96 14.75 1.87
N VAL A 349 15.77 14.93 0.83
CA VAL A 349 17.09 15.59 0.90
C VAL A 349 17.15 16.81 0.00
N VAL A 350 17.96 17.79 0.40
CA VAL A 350 18.32 18.92 -0.46
C VAL A 350 19.44 18.47 -1.40
N THR A 351 19.24 18.64 -2.70
CA THR A 351 20.23 18.29 -3.73
C THR A 351 20.96 19.51 -4.30
N GLY A 352 20.52 20.72 -3.95
CA GLY A 352 21.09 21.96 -4.45
C GLY A 352 20.60 23.18 -3.69
N TYR A 353 21.47 24.19 -3.61
CA TYR A 353 21.22 25.46 -2.92
C TYR A 353 21.30 26.63 -3.90
N SER A 354 20.66 27.75 -3.55
CA SER A 354 20.69 28.96 -4.37
C SER A 354 22.13 29.48 -4.49
N PRO A 355 22.56 29.92 -5.68
CA PRO A 355 23.85 30.59 -5.83
C PRO A 355 23.90 31.95 -5.12
N HIS A 356 22.74 32.52 -4.74
CA HIS A 356 22.63 33.81 -4.07
C HIS A 356 22.52 33.70 -2.54
N ASP A 357 22.05 32.57 -2.01
CA ASP A 357 22.01 32.29 -0.57
C ASP A 357 22.12 30.78 -0.33
N SER A 358 23.26 30.35 0.23
CA SER A 358 23.55 28.94 0.50
C SER A 358 22.66 28.31 1.57
N ARG A 359 21.77 29.08 2.22
CA ARG A 359 20.79 28.58 3.18
C ARG A 359 19.44 28.29 2.54
N VAL A 360 19.23 28.67 1.28
CA VAL A 360 17.96 28.48 0.56
C VAL A 360 18.07 27.26 -0.35
N PRO A 361 17.40 26.14 -0.02
CA PRO A 361 17.32 24.99 -0.91
C PRO A 361 16.58 25.35 -2.20
N VAL A 362 17.07 24.86 -3.34
CA VAL A 362 16.46 25.11 -4.67
C VAL A 362 16.14 23.83 -5.43
N SER A 363 16.70 22.70 -5.02
CA SER A 363 16.37 21.39 -5.57
C SER A 363 16.32 20.32 -4.48
N TYR A 364 15.44 19.35 -4.67
CA TYR A 364 15.18 18.28 -3.72
C TYR A 364 15.25 16.92 -4.41
N GLY A 365 15.54 15.89 -3.62
CA GLY A 365 15.45 14.49 -4.03
C GLY A 365 14.93 13.64 -2.88
N LEU A 366 14.34 12.50 -3.21
CA LEU A 366 14.00 11.47 -2.24
C LEU A 366 15.16 10.48 -2.19
N GLU A 367 15.93 10.47 -1.10
CA GLU A 367 16.94 9.45 -0.87
C GLU A 367 16.24 8.18 -0.38
N VAL A 368 16.37 7.09 -1.11
CA VAL A 368 15.73 5.79 -0.84
C VAL A 368 16.78 4.71 -0.66
N ARG A 369 16.53 3.81 0.28
CA ARG A 369 17.34 2.63 0.57
C ARG A 369 16.43 1.42 0.67
N LEU A 370 16.59 0.50 -0.27
CA LEU A 370 15.77 -0.70 -0.32
C LEU A 370 16.28 -1.75 0.67
N LEU A 371 15.40 -2.42 1.39
CA LEU A 371 15.78 -3.54 2.23
C LEU A 371 15.89 -4.80 1.38
N LYS A 372 17.04 -5.49 1.44
CA LYS A 372 17.31 -6.64 0.57
C LYS A 372 18.03 -7.75 1.34
N PRO A 373 17.94 -9.01 0.86
CA PRO A 373 18.75 -10.09 1.42
C PRO A 373 20.24 -9.72 1.44
N ALA A 374 20.82 -9.76 2.64
CA ALA A 374 22.21 -9.47 2.91
C ALA A 374 23.08 -10.63 2.38
N PRO A 375 24.05 -10.36 1.50
CA PRO A 375 24.92 -11.40 0.95
C PRO A 375 25.64 -12.18 2.06
N GLY A 376 25.53 -13.51 2.01
CA GLY A 376 26.22 -14.42 2.93
C GLY A 376 25.57 -14.60 4.30
N GLN A 377 24.40 -13.99 4.56
CA GLN A 377 23.61 -14.28 5.76
C GLN A 377 22.64 -15.44 5.47
N PRO A 378 22.46 -16.40 6.41
CA PRO A 378 21.48 -17.46 6.22
C PRO A 378 20.05 -16.91 6.37
N PRO A 379 19.05 -17.41 5.60
CA PRO A 379 17.66 -16.98 5.70
C PRO A 379 17.04 -17.04 7.10
N SER A 380 17.58 -17.86 8.00
CA SER A 380 17.13 -18.00 9.38
C SER A 380 17.77 -16.98 10.36
N SER A 381 18.65 -16.11 9.89
CA SER A 381 19.33 -15.10 10.73
C SER A 381 18.46 -13.86 10.92
N SER A 382 18.49 -13.27 12.12
CA SER A 382 17.89 -11.94 12.39
C SER A 382 18.61 -10.78 11.68
N ARG A 383 19.66 -11.08 10.91
CA ARG A 383 20.39 -10.15 10.04
C ARG A 383 20.32 -10.54 8.58
N TYR A 384 19.37 -11.39 8.20
CA TYR A 384 19.23 -11.84 6.83
C TYR A 384 18.97 -10.70 5.85
N TYR A 385 18.30 -9.63 6.29
CA TYR A 385 18.13 -8.42 5.48
C TYR A 385 19.06 -7.29 5.92
N ALA A 386 19.40 -6.43 4.97
CA ALA A 386 20.12 -5.18 5.20
C ALA A 386 19.73 -4.13 4.16
N PHE A 387 19.79 -2.86 4.55
CA PHE A 387 19.54 -1.76 3.62
C PHE A 387 20.63 -1.68 2.55
N ALA A 388 20.20 -1.63 1.30
CA ALA A 388 21.05 -1.38 0.15
C ALA A 388 21.67 0.04 0.20
N PRO A 389 22.70 0.30 -0.63
CA PRO A 389 23.17 1.66 -0.85
C PRO A 389 22.04 2.60 -1.26
N ALA A 390 22.14 3.87 -0.84
CA ALA A 390 21.17 4.88 -1.20
C ALA A 390 21.14 5.13 -2.71
N HIS A 391 19.94 5.32 -3.23
CA HIS A 391 19.68 5.93 -4.53
C HIS A 391 18.79 7.15 -4.32
N THR A 392 18.84 8.13 -5.23
CA THR A 392 18.07 9.37 -5.10
C THR A 392 17.14 9.53 -6.28
N LEU A 393 15.84 9.66 -5.98
CA LEU A 393 14.80 9.97 -6.95
C LEU A 393 14.62 11.49 -7.03
N ALA A 394 14.49 12.02 -8.24
CA ALA A 394 14.30 13.47 -8.43
C ALA A 394 12.90 13.90 -7.97
N VAL A 395 12.82 14.98 -7.19
CA VAL A 395 11.56 15.62 -6.80
C VAL A 395 11.47 16.96 -7.53
N PRO A 396 10.60 17.09 -8.55
CA PRO A 396 10.54 18.28 -9.38
C PRO A 396 9.88 19.42 -8.60
N PHE A 397 10.71 20.25 -7.99
CA PHE A 397 10.28 21.40 -7.23
C PHE A 397 10.78 22.68 -7.88
N THR A 398 9.86 23.54 -8.29
CA THR A 398 10.20 24.81 -8.95
C THR A 398 10.21 25.95 -7.95
N GLN A 399 11.38 26.58 -7.80
CA GLN A 399 11.49 27.86 -7.10
C GLN A 399 10.72 28.94 -7.86
N LEU A 400 10.09 29.87 -7.15
CA LEU A 400 9.51 31.05 -7.81
C LEU A 400 10.62 32.02 -8.24
N ALA A 401 10.43 32.65 -9.40
CA ALA A 401 11.34 33.66 -9.91
C ALA A 401 11.41 34.89 -8.97
N PRO A 402 12.51 35.66 -8.99
CA PRO A 402 12.56 36.97 -8.34
C PRO A 402 11.37 37.82 -8.82
N ILE A 403 10.62 38.39 -7.88
CA ILE A 403 9.55 39.32 -8.22
C ILE A 403 10.23 40.65 -8.55
N ALA A 404 10.01 41.17 -9.76
CA ALA A 404 10.44 42.52 -10.10
C ALA A 404 9.78 43.51 -9.13
N PRO A 405 10.53 44.46 -8.55
CA PRO A 405 9.94 45.42 -7.63
C PRO A 405 8.81 46.19 -8.34
N PRO A 406 7.71 46.51 -7.63
CA PRO A 406 6.55 47.17 -8.23
C PRO A 406 6.86 48.56 -8.83
N ASP A 407 8.04 49.12 -8.57
CA ASP A 407 8.53 50.38 -9.12
C ASP A 407 9.26 50.25 -10.48
N GLY A 408 9.42 49.04 -11.01
CA GLY A 408 10.08 48.79 -12.29
C GLY A 408 11.59 48.98 -12.29
N SER A 409 12.23 49.07 -11.12
CA SER A 409 13.69 49.17 -11.03
C SER A 409 14.39 47.84 -11.39
N PRO A 410 15.60 47.88 -12.01
CA PRO A 410 16.33 46.68 -12.40
C PRO A 410 16.76 45.85 -11.18
N PRO A 411 16.82 44.50 -11.29
CA PRO A 411 17.04 43.58 -10.16
C PRO A 411 18.46 43.62 -9.54
N ASP A 412 19.28 44.61 -9.90
CA ASP A 412 20.71 44.67 -9.56
C ASP A 412 21.03 45.37 -8.22
N THR A 413 20.04 45.56 -7.33
CA THR A 413 20.27 46.00 -5.95
C THR A 413 19.72 44.99 -4.92
N PRO A 414 20.53 44.39 -4.03
CA PRO A 414 20.03 43.47 -3.00
C PRO A 414 19.59 44.19 -1.70
N PRO A 415 18.52 43.77 -0.98
CA PRO A 415 17.33 43.05 -1.44
C PRO A 415 16.01 43.49 -0.76
N SER A 416 15.03 44.04 -1.48
CA SER A 416 13.72 44.41 -0.88
C SER A 416 12.56 43.46 -1.23
N TYR A 417 12.68 42.60 -2.25
CA TYR A 417 11.64 41.63 -2.64
C TYR A 417 12.24 40.28 -3.08
N TYR A 418 12.06 39.25 -2.24
CA TYR A 418 12.31 37.87 -2.66
C TYR A 418 11.16 36.96 -2.25
N GLN A 419 10.83 36.05 -3.16
CA GLN A 419 9.91 34.95 -2.91
C GLN A 419 10.65 33.63 -3.09
N TRP A 420 10.74 32.84 -2.03
CA TRP A 420 11.26 31.47 -2.10
C TRP A 420 10.17 30.49 -1.76
N ARG A 421 10.27 29.28 -2.32
CA ARG A 421 9.52 28.13 -1.84
C ARG A 421 10.51 27.11 -1.31
N THR A 422 10.14 26.41 -0.24
CA THR A 422 10.91 25.29 0.33
C THR A 422 9.98 24.15 0.68
N LEU A 423 10.48 22.91 0.68
CA LEU A 423 9.76 21.73 1.15
C LEU A 423 10.17 21.37 2.58
N GLU A 424 9.20 20.94 3.39
CA GLU A 424 9.41 20.35 4.70
C GLU A 424 10.01 18.94 4.57
N GLN A 425 11.07 18.67 5.33
CA GLN A 425 11.79 17.39 5.27
C GLN A 425 11.42 16.42 6.40
N ALA A 426 10.66 16.87 7.41
CA ALA A 426 10.33 16.07 8.58
C ALA A 426 9.04 15.25 8.39
N ASP A 427 8.00 15.88 7.85
CA ASP A 427 6.66 15.32 7.68
C ASP A 427 6.43 15.02 6.20
N VAL A 428 6.89 13.84 5.80
CA VAL A 428 6.93 13.40 4.40
C VAL A 428 6.30 12.00 4.27
N PRO A 429 4.99 11.83 4.52
CA PRO A 429 4.35 10.54 4.31
C PRO A 429 4.35 10.17 2.82
N LEU A 430 4.37 8.87 2.58
CA LEU A 430 4.11 8.27 1.28
C LEU A 430 2.78 7.55 1.30
N ALA A 431 2.03 7.67 0.22
CA ALA A 431 0.69 7.11 0.13
C ALA A 431 0.27 7.04 -1.35
N ASP A 432 -0.46 6.01 -1.74
CA ASP A 432 -1.14 6.01 -3.03
C ASP A 432 -2.38 6.92 -2.95
N ARG A 433 -2.22 8.18 -3.38
CA ARG A 433 -3.28 9.20 -3.27
C ARG A 433 -4.10 9.24 -4.54
N ASP A 434 -3.49 9.10 -5.71
CA ASP A 434 -4.23 9.11 -6.97
C ASP A 434 -4.83 7.76 -7.34
N GLY A 435 -4.43 6.69 -6.65
CA GLY A 435 -4.95 5.34 -6.78
C GLY A 435 -4.29 4.57 -7.90
N ASP A 436 -3.04 4.90 -8.27
CA ASP A 436 -2.24 4.30 -9.35
C ASP A 436 -1.38 3.09 -8.89
N GLY A 437 -1.50 2.71 -7.61
CA GLY A 437 -0.76 1.63 -7.00
C GLY A 437 0.71 1.94 -6.72
N ARG A 438 1.14 3.18 -6.95
CA ARG A 438 2.49 3.68 -6.66
C ARG A 438 2.43 4.64 -5.47
N ALA A 439 3.57 4.83 -4.82
CA ALA A 439 3.64 5.63 -3.60
C ALA A 439 3.84 7.12 -3.94
N ASP A 440 2.83 7.96 -3.72
CA ASP A 440 2.94 9.40 -3.91
C ASP A 440 3.65 10.08 -2.74
N LEU A 441 4.46 11.09 -3.06
CA LEU A 441 5.16 11.93 -2.10
C LEU A 441 4.30 13.10 -1.66
N ILE A 442 4.06 13.21 -0.35
CA ILE A 442 3.22 14.26 0.22
C ILE A 442 4.03 15.02 1.27
N THR A 443 4.06 16.36 1.18
CA THR A 443 4.81 17.21 2.12
C THR A 443 4.24 18.63 2.17
N TRP A 444 4.71 19.45 3.10
CA TRP A 444 4.42 20.87 3.16
C TRP A 444 5.42 21.69 2.33
N GLY A 445 4.88 22.57 1.48
CA GLY A 445 5.61 23.64 0.81
C GLY A 445 5.42 24.97 1.54
N ASP A 446 6.51 25.59 1.96
CA ASP A 446 6.53 26.90 2.60
C ASP A 446 6.94 27.97 1.58
N THR A 447 6.08 28.96 1.37
CA THR A 447 6.37 30.15 0.56
C THR A 447 6.71 31.30 1.49
N TRP A 448 7.89 31.88 1.31
CA TRP A 448 8.37 33.02 2.08
C TRP A 448 8.36 34.26 1.20
N LEU A 449 7.69 35.31 1.67
CA LEU A 449 7.75 36.65 1.08
C LEU A 449 8.48 37.56 2.05
N ARG A 450 9.64 38.11 1.63
CA ARG A 450 10.28 39.22 2.33
C ARG A 450 9.98 40.52 1.61
N SER A 451 9.30 41.43 2.30
CA SER A 451 9.08 42.81 1.85
C SER A 451 9.25 43.76 3.03
N PHE A 452 10.13 44.77 2.90
CA PHE A 452 10.35 45.84 3.89
C PHE A 452 10.37 45.40 5.37
N GLY A 453 11.12 44.33 5.70
CA GLY A 453 11.26 43.84 7.07
C GLY A 453 10.09 43.00 7.60
N VAL A 454 9.05 42.77 6.80
CA VAL A 454 7.94 41.85 7.09
C VAL A 454 8.15 40.55 6.32
N ALA A 455 8.18 39.43 7.04
CA ALA A 455 8.19 38.09 6.47
C ALA A 455 6.77 37.51 6.56
N VAL A 456 6.14 37.26 5.41
CA VAL A 456 4.88 36.50 5.35
C VAL A 456 5.19 35.09 4.89
N THR A 457 4.81 34.10 5.70
CA THR A 457 4.93 32.68 5.37
C THR A 457 3.56 32.13 5.01
N ALA A 458 3.44 31.57 3.81
CA ALA A 458 2.27 30.79 3.40
C ALA A 458 2.68 29.33 3.27
N ARG A 459 2.04 28.45 4.05
CA ARG A 459 2.27 27.00 3.99
C ARG A 459 1.15 26.33 3.19
N ARG A 460 1.50 25.40 2.31
CA ARG A 460 0.57 24.64 1.46
C ARG A 460 0.98 23.18 1.37
N LEU A 461 0.02 22.30 1.13
CA LEU A 461 0.31 20.91 0.83
C LEU A 461 0.84 20.78 -0.60
N GLU A 462 1.90 19.98 -0.79
CA GLU A 462 2.44 19.59 -2.08
C GLU A 462 2.33 18.07 -2.22
N VAL A 463 1.89 17.62 -3.39
CA VAL A 463 1.77 16.20 -3.75
C VAL A 463 2.57 15.98 -5.03
N PHE A 464 3.42 14.96 -5.04
CA PHE A 464 4.18 14.54 -6.19
C PHE A 464 3.91 13.06 -6.46
N ARG A 465 3.46 12.75 -7.67
CA ARG A 465 3.21 11.39 -8.10
C ARG A 465 4.48 10.66 -8.45
N GLN A 466 4.55 9.37 -8.13
CA GLN A 466 5.69 8.56 -8.53
C GLN A 466 5.66 8.32 -10.05
N ALA A 467 6.79 8.53 -10.71
CA ALA A 467 6.99 8.28 -12.14
C ALA A 467 8.25 7.42 -12.32
N ASP A 468 8.45 6.84 -13.50
CA ASP A 468 9.52 5.85 -13.74
C ASP A 468 10.94 6.39 -13.43
N ALA A 469 11.17 7.70 -13.55
CA ALA A 469 12.45 8.35 -13.29
C ALA A 469 12.48 9.22 -12.00
N GLY A 470 11.46 9.13 -11.15
CA GLY A 470 11.38 9.89 -9.90
C GLY A 470 9.96 10.30 -9.57
N PHE A 471 9.73 11.60 -9.46
CA PHE A 471 8.40 12.13 -9.19
C PHE A 471 7.97 13.15 -10.24
N ALA A 472 6.66 13.32 -10.40
CA ALA A 472 6.02 14.37 -11.19
C ALA A 472 5.09 15.17 -10.28
N ARG A 473 5.08 16.49 -10.38
CA ARG A 473 4.19 17.31 -9.55
C ARG A 473 2.74 17.03 -9.90
N TYR A 474 1.93 16.57 -8.93
CA TYR A 474 0.50 16.46 -9.10
C TYR A 474 -0.10 17.88 -9.15
N GLY A 475 -1.01 18.16 -10.07
CA GLY A 475 -1.46 19.50 -10.46
C GLY A 475 -1.63 20.51 -9.30
N ALA A 476 -1.33 21.77 -9.57
CA ALA A 476 -1.40 22.84 -8.57
C ALA A 476 -2.86 23.21 -8.23
N ALA A 477 -3.55 22.49 -7.34
CA ALA A 477 -4.88 22.97 -6.89
C ALA A 477 -5.44 22.40 -5.59
N ASP A 478 -4.78 21.47 -4.89
CA ASP A 478 -5.30 20.98 -3.60
C ASP A 478 -4.75 21.79 -2.40
N GLY A 479 -4.36 23.03 -2.66
CA GLY A 479 -3.81 23.93 -1.67
C GLY A 479 -4.88 24.27 -0.65
N ILE A 480 -4.87 23.59 0.49
CA ILE A 480 -5.55 24.05 1.70
C ILE A 480 -4.84 25.36 2.09
N PRO A 481 -5.47 26.54 1.98
CA PRO A 481 -4.88 27.76 2.48
C PRO A 481 -4.93 27.69 4.01
N VAL A 482 -3.83 27.24 4.62
CA VAL A 482 -3.72 27.23 6.08
C VAL A 482 -3.29 28.64 6.49
N SER A 483 -4.14 29.35 7.23
CA SER A 483 -3.86 30.72 7.65
C SER A 483 -2.58 30.76 8.50
N ALA A 484 -1.79 31.83 8.38
CA ALA A 484 -0.50 32.00 9.06
C ALA A 484 -0.56 31.95 10.61
N ALA A 485 -1.76 31.92 11.20
CA ALA A 485 -1.95 31.83 12.65
C ALA A 485 -1.64 30.45 13.25
N TYR A 486 -1.69 29.38 12.45
CA TYR A 486 -1.42 28.01 12.93
C TYR A 486 -0.61 27.21 11.91
N THR A 487 0.62 26.84 12.27
CA THR A 487 1.48 26.00 11.43
C THR A 487 1.02 24.54 11.54
N PRO A 488 0.51 23.90 10.46
CA PRO A 488 0.15 22.49 10.49
C PRO A 488 1.39 21.62 10.71
N LYS A 489 1.23 20.55 11.50
CA LYS A 489 2.26 19.56 11.85
C LYS A 489 1.67 18.15 11.86
N GLY A 490 2.52 17.13 11.92
CA GLY A 490 2.10 15.75 12.10
C GLY A 490 1.32 15.23 10.91
N LEU A 491 1.76 15.56 9.70
CA LEU A 491 1.13 15.07 8.47
C LEU A 491 1.24 13.54 8.40
N ARG A 492 0.11 12.88 8.30
CA ARG A 492 -0.04 11.43 8.14
C ARG A 492 -0.89 11.14 6.91
N ALA A 493 -0.63 10.01 6.27
CA ALA A 493 -1.48 9.47 5.23
C ALA A 493 -1.92 8.06 5.64
N GLN A 494 -3.23 7.78 5.57
CA GLN A 494 -3.82 6.50 5.92
C GLN A 494 -5.21 6.41 5.29
N ASP A 495 -5.64 5.21 4.89
CA ASP A 495 -7.02 4.95 4.51
C ASP A 495 -7.90 4.88 5.78
N LEU A 496 -8.55 5.99 6.13
CA LEU A 496 -9.36 6.12 7.35
C LEU A 496 -10.81 5.68 7.13
N ASN A 497 -11.29 5.73 5.90
CA ASN A 497 -12.67 5.40 5.53
C ASN A 497 -12.82 3.99 4.91
N GLY A 498 -11.72 3.30 4.64
CA GLY A 498 -11.67 1.96 4.07
C GLY A 498 -11.97 1.92 2.57
N ASP A 499 -11.80 3.02 1.84
CA ASP A 499 -12.08 3.10 0.40
C ASP A 499 -10.90 2.64 -0.49
N GLY A 500 -9.78 2.27 0.14
CA GLY A 500 -8.56 1.83 -0.54
C GLY A 500 -7.67 2.97 -1.03
N LEU A 501 -8.02 4.23 -0.75
CA LEU A 501 -7.25 5.42 -1.10
C LEU A 501 -6.77 6.10 0.18
N SER A 502 -5.62 6.77 0.07
CA SER A 502 -5.03 7.39 1.26
C SER A 502 -5.71 8.72 1.62
N ASP A 503 -6.29 8.80 2.81
CA ASP A 503 -6.73 10.04 3.43
C ASP A 503 -5.56 10.76 4.12
N LEU A 504 -5.70 12.07 4.33
CA LEU A 504 -4.69 12.87 5.00
C LEU A 504 -5.15 13.35 6.36
N MET A 505 -4.27 13.30 7.34
CA MET A 505 -4.48 13.83 8.69
C MET A 505 -3.35 14.79 9.08
N TYR A 506 -3.68 15.92 9.69
CA TYR A 506 -2.70 16.89 10.20
C TYR A 506 -3.25 17.70 11.36
N PHE A 507 -2.36 18.35 12.13
CA PHE A 507 -2.69 19.08 13.35
C PHE A 507 -2.36 20.56 13.25
N THR A 508 -3.31 21.45 13.53
CA THR A 508 -3.10 22.92 13.62
C THR A 508 -3.49 23.52 14.98
N GLY A 509 -3.51 22.70 16.04
CA GLY A 509 -4.20 23.01 17.30
C GLY A 509 -5.46 22.16 17.50
N LEU A 510 -6.05 21.72 16.39
CA LEU A 510 -7.05 20.66 16.27
C LEU A 510 -6.60 19.68 15.19
N TRP A 511 -7.08 18.44 15.25
CA TRP A 511 -6.85 17.47 14.20
C TRP A 511 -7.83 17.68 13.04
N TYR A 512 -7.29 17.67 11.84
CA TYR A 512 -8.04 17.77 10.58
C TYR A 512 -7.81 16.50 9.78
N THR A 513 -8.86 16.00 9.16
CA THR A 513 -8.76 14.97 8.12
C THR A 513 -9.31 15.50 6.81
N LYS A 514 -8.69 15.09 5.70
CA LYS A 514 -9.20 15.33 4.35
C LYS A 514 -9.23 14.00 3.61
N ALA A 515 -10.44 13.51 3.37
CA ALA A 515 -10.64 12.41 2.44
C ALA A 515 -10.46 12.88 0.99
N LYS A 516 -10.04 11.98 0.09
CA LYS A 516 -9.89 12.30 -1.35
C LYS A 516 -11.19 12.91 -1.92
N ASP A 517 -12.34 12.44 -1.44
CA ASP A 517 -13.68 12.82 -1.91
C ASP A 517 -14.37 13.93 -1.09
N ASN A 518 -13.61 14.95 -0.67
CA ASN A 518 -14.12 16.23 -0.11
C ASN A 518 -14.70 16.23 1.33
N VAL A 519 -14.52 15.19 2.13
CA VAL A 519 -14.99 15.26 3.53
C VAL A 519 -13.90 15.83 4.43
N GLN A 520 -14.13 17.05 4.95
CA GLN A 520 -13.39 17.60 6.09
C GLN A 520 -14.13 17.21 7.38
N TRP A 521 -13.54 16.35 8.20
CA TRP A 521 -13.98 16.19 9.59
C TRP A 521 -13.11 17.08 10.48
N THR A 522 -13.77 17.97 11.24
CA THR A 522 -13.15 18.72 12.34
C THR A 522 -13.49 18.02 13.64
N GLY A 523 -12.51 17.43 14.31
CA GLY A 523 -12.72 16.75 15.59
C GLY A 523 -11.78 17.27 16.68
N ASN A 524 -12.34 17.60 17.84
CA ASN A 524 -11.55 17.74 19.07
C ASN A 524 -11.23 16.33 19.57
N TRP A 525 -10.03 15.83 19.28
CA TRP A 525 -9.51 14.66 19.97
C TRP A 525 -8.86 15.16 21.27
N HIS A 526 -9.45 14.81 22.41
CA HIS A 526 -8.96 15.15 23.75
C HIS A 526 -8.09 14.05 24.34
#